data_AF-A0A7S1VGL0-F1
#
_entry.id   AF-A0A7S1VGL0-F1
#
_cell.length_a   1.000
_cell.length_b   1.000
_cell.length_c   1.000
_cell.angle_alpha   90.00
_cell.angle_beta   90.00
_cell.angle_gamma   90.00
#
_symmetry.space_group_name_H-M   'P 1'
#
loop_
_entity.id
_entity.type
_entity.pdbx_description
1 polymer ?
#
loop_
_entity_poly.entity_id
_entity_poly.type
_entity_poly.pdbx_seq_one_letter_code
_entity_poly.pdbx_strand_id
1 'polypeptide(L)'
;IATHPEGCLASRDNDGVSTCTRGDHAFVFRWALFYGPLWFCFAIVALGLFSVYLGVRRQELKLAKYDPSRRRNKRGSTDGVRPNPRSANLPNRRLSSGLVTMTSNITGFIARGLSLDGSSGISTPRARQVASQAVLYVLAFYLTYFFSSTNRIYQQVDGQSPFWVKLIHATFQPLQGTFNFFIYRRPVYLRIRRTDPDLSLMRALKRAFHFSPTHKWMQPRAPPQEPVADLYGQQYAATTNNDTNDNNRPPVVHSS
;
A
#
# COMPACT_ATOMS: atom_id res chain seq x y z
N ILE A 1 29.27 -23.98 -2.65
CA ILE A 1 29.43 -24.92 -3.80
C ILE A 1 30.70 -24.52 -4.49
N ALA A 2 31.75 -25.34 -4.41
CA ALA A 2 33.02 -25.06 -5.07
C ALA A 2 32.82 -25.11 -6.59
N THR A 3 33.52 -24.24 -7.33
CA THR A 3 33.67 -24.35 -8.78
C THR A 3 34.39 -25.65 -9.12
N HIS A 4 34.03 -26.29 -10.24
CA HIS A 4 34.73 -27.49 -10.70
C HIS A 4 36.23 -27.19 -10.87
N PRO A 5 37.11 -28.12 -10.47
CA PRO A 5 38.54 -27.98 -10.74
C PRO A 5 38.78 -27.91 -12.25
N GLU A 6 39.77 -27.12 -12.68
CA GLU A 6 40.15 -27.05 -14.09
C GLU A 6 40.63 -28.43 -14.58
N GLY A 7 40.16 -28.85 -15.76
CA GLY A 7 40.48 -30.16 -16.36
C GLY A 7 39.50 -31.31 -16.06
N CYS A 8 38.43 -31.03 -15.32
CA CYS A 8 37.39 -32.02 -15.04
C CYS A 8 36.33 -32.03 -16.16
N LEU A 9 36.10 -33.18 -16.80
CA LEU A 9 35.09 -33.35 -17.85
C LEU A 9 33.81 -33.91 -17.24
N ALA A 10 32.69 -33.21 -17.46
CA ALA A 10 31.38 -33.66 -17.02
C ALA A 10 30.97 -34.90 -17.81
N SER A 11 30.26 -35.84 -17.18
CA SER A 11 29.76 -37.07 -17.84
C SER A 11 28.90 -36.76 -19.07
N ARG A 12 28.23 -35.59 -19.09
CA ARG A 12 27.45 -35.09 -20.22
C ARG A 12 28.27 -34.89 -21.50
N ASP A 13 29.52 -34.50 -21.38
CA ASP A 13 30.37 -34.12 -22.52
C ASP A 13 31.30 -35.26 -22.95
N ASN A 14 31.26 -36.41 -22.26
CA ASN A 14 32.31 -37.43 -22.32
C ASN A 14 31.75 -38.87 -22.34
N ASP A 15 30.68 -39.09 -23.10
CA ASP A 15 30.02 -40.41 -23.30
C ASP A 15 29.66 -41.15 -21.99
N GLY A 16 29.29 -40.40 -20.94
CA GLY A 16 28.95 -40.99 -19.65
C GLY A 16 30.12 -41.14 -18.68
N VAL A 17 31.37 -40.95 -19.13
CA VAL A 17 32.57 -41.14 -18.30
C VAL A 17 32.99 -39.84 -17.63
N SER A 18 32.63 -39.69 -16.35
CA SER A 18 33.09 -38.57 -15.52
C SER A 18 34.48 -38.85 -14.96
N THR A 19 35.42 -37.92 -15.17
CA THR A 19 36.70 -37.90 -14.45
C THR A 19 36.59 -37.22 -13.09
N CYS A 20 35.40 -36.70 -12.75
CA CYS A 20 35.12 -35.99 -11.51
C CYS A 20 34.49 -36.93 -10.47
N THR A 21 35.28 -37.40 -9.51
CA THR A 21 34.80 -38.25 -8.41
C THR A 21 33.77 -37.55 -7.51
N ARG A 22 33.69 -36.21 -7.54
CA ARG A 22 32.73 -35.41 -6.77
C ARG A 22 32.13 -34.30 -7.63
N GLY A 23 30.83 -34.36 -7.91
CA GLY A 23 30.07 -33.22 -8.43
C GLY A 23 29.44 -33.36 -9.82
N ASP A 24 29.36 -34.55 -10.41
CA ASP A 24 28.77 -34.75 -11.75
C ASP A 24 27.31 -34.26 -11.87
N HIS A 25 26.58 -34.21 -10.75
CA HIS A 25 25.23 -33.64 -10.66
C HIS A 25 25.14 -32.33 -9.87
N ALA A 26 26.27 -31.67 -9.57
CA ALA A 26 26.29 -30.43 -8.78
C ALA A 26 25.41 -29.33 -9.38
N PHE A 27 25.29 -29.29 -10.72
CA PHE A 27 24.38 -28.40 -11.45
C PHE A 27 22.92 -28.60 -11.02
N VAL A 28 22.45 -29.85 -11.01
CA VAL A 28 21.05 -30.18 -10.75
C VAL A 28 20.70 -29.80 -9.31
N PHE A 29 21.56 -30.11 -8.35
CA PHE A 29 21.36 -29.73 -6.95
C PHE A 29 21.34 -28.22 -6.75
N ARG A 30 22.19 -27.46 -7.45
CA ARG A 30 22.18 -25.99 -7.36
C ARG A 30 20.86 -25.41 -7.88
N TRP A 31 20.36 -25.92 -8.99
CA TRP A 31 19.06 -25.50 -9.52
C TRP A 31 17.91 -25.89 -8.60
N ALA A 32 17.86 -27.15 -8.18
CA ALA A 32 16.76 -27.69 -7.39
C ALA A 32 16.70 -27.12 -5.97
N LEU A 33 17.85 -26.93 -5.31
CA LEU A 33 17.89 -26.53 -3.90
C LEU A 33 18.03 -25.02 -3.69
N PHE A 34 18.58 -24.28 -4.66
CA PHE A 34 18.81 -22.84 -4.52
C PHE A 34 17.91 -22.02 -5.43
N TYR A 35 18.04 -22.20 -6.75
CA TYR A 35 17.32 -21.33 -7.70
C TYR A 35 15.83 -21.62 -7.79
N GLY A 36 15.43 -22.90 -7.78
CA GLY A 36 14.04 -23.33 -7.84
C GLY A 36 13.20 -22.70 -6.72
N PRO A 37 13.54 -22.93 -5.44
CA PRO A 37 12.84 -22.33 -4.30
C PRO A 37 12.86 -20.79 -4.34
N LEU A 38 13.99 -20.18 -4.73
CA LEU A 38 14.12 -18.73 -4.84
C LEU A 38 13.15 -18.15 -5.87
N TRP A 39 13.13 -18.70 -7.09
CA TRP A 39 12.22 -18.26 -8.15
C TRP A 39 10.76 -18.58 -7.85
N PHE A 40 10.50 -19.71 -7.20
CA PHE A 40 9.16 -20.08 -6.75
C PHE A 40 8.62 -19.06 -5.73
N CYS A 41 9.42 -18.69 -4.73
CA CYS A 41 9.08 -17.63 -3.78
C CYS A 41 8.81 -16.29 -4.48
N PHE A 42 9.64 -15.91 -5.46
CA PHE A 42 9.41 -14.69 -6.24
C PHE A 42 8.11 -14.73 -7.04
N ALA A 43 7.80 -15.87 -7.67
CA ALA A 43 6.57 -16.06 -8.42
C ALA A 43 5.34 -15.95 -7.50
N ILE A 44 5.37 -16.59 -6.32
CA ILE A 44 4.29 -16.48 -5.32
C ILE A 44 4.05 -15.02 -4.91
N VAL A 45 5.13 -14.29 -4.55
CA VAL A 45 5.02 -12.89 -4.15
C VAL A 45 4.47 -12.03 -5.29
N ALA A 46 4.92 -12.24 -6.53
CA ALA A 46 4.43 -11.51 -7.69
C ALA A 46 2.95 -11.80 -7.96
N LEU A 47 2.53 -13.07 -7.93
CA LEU A 47 1.14 -13.47 -8.10
C LEU A 47 0.25 -12.90 -6.99
N GLY A 48 0.72 -12.90 -5.75
CA GLY A 48 0.01 -12.30 -4.61
C GLY A 48 -0.22 -10.80 -4.82
N LEU A 49 0.84 -10.05 -5.15
CA LEU A 49 0.73 -8.61 -5.41
C LEU A 49 -0.07 -8.29 -6.67
N PHE A 50 0.05 -9.10 -7.72
CA PHE A 50 -0.76 -8.96 -8.92
C PHE A 50 -2.25 -9.18 -8.63
N SER A 51 -2.57 -10.19 -7.82
CA SER A 51 -3.95 -10.47 -7.39
C SER A 51 -4.53 -9.31 -6.56
N VAL A 52 -3.75 -8.77 -5.61
CA VAL A 52 -4.13 -7.56 -4.85
C VAL A 52 -4.36 -6.37 -5.78
N TYR A 53 -3.45 -6.15 -6.73
CA TYR A 53 -3.57 -5.06 -7.71
C TYR A 53 -4.83 -5.19 -8.57
N LEU A 54 -5.12 -6.39 -9.09
CA LEU A 54 -6.34 -6.66 -9.83
C LEU A 54 -7.58 -6.46 -8.95
N GLY A 55 -7.54 -6.87 -7.69
CA GLY A 55 -8.59 -6.64 -6.70
C GLY A 55 -8.90 -5.16 -6.52
N VAL A 56 -7.88 -4.34 -6.28
CA VAL A 56 -8.01 -2.87 -6.16
C VAL A 56 -8.56 -2.26 -7.46
N ARG A 57 -8.06 -2.69 -8.63
CA ARG A 57 -8.53 -2.17 -9.91
C ARG A 57 -10.00 -2.51 -10.19
N ARG A 58 -10.44 -3.72 -9.81
CA ARG A 58 -11.86 -4.12 -9.90
C ARG A 58 -12.74 -3.28 -8.97
N GLN A 59 -12.28 -2.97 -7.76
CA GLN A 59 -13.00 -2.11 -6.83
C GLN A 59 -13.15 -0.68 -7.37
N GLU A 60 -12.10 -0.12 -7.98
CA GLU A 60 -12.16 1.22 -8.59
C GLU A 60 -13.17 1.30 -9.73
N LEU A 61 -13.21 0.29 -10.60
CA LEU A 61 -14.18 0.25 -11.70
C LEU A 61 -15.62 0.16 -11.19
N LYS A 62 -15.86 -0.50 -10.05
CA LYS A 62 -17.17 -0.52 -9.39
C LYS A 62 -17.51 0.84 -8.78
N LEU A 63 -16.58 1.45 -8.04
CA LEU A 63 -16.79 2.75 -7.39
C LEU A 63 -16.98 3.90 -8.40
N ALA A 64 -16.32 3.85 -9.55
CA ALA A 64 -16.49 4.82 -10.62
C ALA A 64 -17.94 4.90 -11.14
N LYS A 65 -18.73 3.83 -11.00
CA LYS A 65 -20.16 3.83 -11.37
C LYS A 65 -21.03 4.61 -10.39
N TYR A 66 -20.60 4.74 -9.14
CA TYR A 66 -21.38 5.33 -8.05
C TYR A 66 -21.03 6.78 -7.76
N ASP A 67 -20.13 7.42 -8.52
CA ASP A 67 -19.71 8.81 -8.25
C ASP A 67 -20.92 9.77 -8.33
N PRO A 68 -21.44 10.23 -7.17
CA PRO A 68 -22.65 11.05 -7.11
C PRO A 68 -22.37 12.47 -7.63
N SER A 69 -21.11 12.87 -7.70
CA SER A 69 -20.67 14.17 -8.23
C SER A 69 -21.10 14.35 -9.69
N ARG A 70 -21.20 13.24 -10.44
CA ARG A 70 -21.70 13.23 -11.82
C ARG A 70 -23.20 13.48 -11.91
N ARG A 71 -23.98 13.10 -10.89
CA ARG A 71 -25.42 13.39 -10.82
C ARG A 71 -25.68 14.86 -10.45
N ARG A 72 -24.84 15.47 -9.60
CA ARG A 72 -25.01 16.87 -9.19
C ARG A 72 -24.77 17.85 -10.34
N ASN A 73 -23.77 17.60 -11.19
CA ASN A 73 -23.45 18.51 -12.30
C ASN A 73 -24.51 18.48 -13.43
N LYS A 74 -25.28 17.40 -13.56
CA LYS A 74 -26.31 17.26 -14.60
C LYS A 74 -27.62 18.00 -14.29
N ARG A 75 -27.84 18.41 -13.02
CA ARG A 75 -29.03 19.17 -12.60
C ARG A 75 -28.83 20.68 -12.55
N GLY A 76 -27.61 21.18 -12.76
CA GLY A 76 -27.30 22.61 -12.67
C GLY A 76 -27.26 23.37 -14.01
N SER A 77 -27.52 22.72 -15.14
CA SER A 77 -27.33 23.33 -16.48
C SER A 77 -28.62 23.64 -17.25
N THR A 78 -29.79 23.38 -16.66
CA THR A 78 -31.08 23.77 -17.22
C THR A 78 -31.89 24.39 -16.08
N ASP A 79 -32.31 25.63 -16.30
CA ASP A 79 -33.19 26.47 -15.45
C ASP A 79 -32.44 27.20 -14.32
N GLY A 80 -32.15 28.49 -14.39
CA GLY A 80 -33.10 29.54 -14.78
C GLY A 80 -34.13 29.72 -13.68
N VAL A 81 -33.85 30.63 -12.73
CA VAL A 81 -34.82 31.34 -11.87
C VAL A 81 -35.88 30.48 -11.16
N ARG A 82 -35.80 30.31 -9.82
CA ARG A 82 -36.93 30.51 -8.87
C ARG A 82 -36.56 30.28 -7.38
N PRO A 83 -37.40 30.75 -6.43
CA PRO A 83 -36.96 31.54 -5.29
C PRO A 83 -36.88 30.74 -3.98
N ASN A 84 -36.22 31.38 -3.03
CA ASN A 84 -36.16 31.13 -1.60
C ASN A 84 -37.47 30.59 -0.98
N PRO A 85 -37.45 29.40 -0.34
CA PRO A 85 -38.35 29.10 0.75
C PRO A 85 -37.58 28.87 2.06
N ARG A 86 -37.96 29.71 3.01
CA ARG A 86 -37.78 29.61 4.45
C ARG A 86 -37.70 28.16 4.98
N SER A 87 -36.66 27.95 5.78
CA SER A 87 -36.67 27.35 7.12
C SER A 87 -37.75 26.30 7.41
N ALA A 88 -37.36 25.02 7.38
CA ALA A 88 -38.06 23.97 8.09
C ALA A 88 -37.03 23.01 8.72
N ASN A 89 -37.05 23.00 10.06
CA ASN A 89 -36.32 22.10 10.95
C ASN A 89 -36.60 20.64 10.60
N LEU A 90 -35.56 19.79 10.54
CA LEU A 90 -35.71 18.34 10.61
C LEU A 90 -34.73 17.69 11.60
N PRO A 91 -35.12 16.56 12.22
CA PRO A 91 -34.67 16.18 13.54
C PRO A 91 -33.49 15.19 13.53
N ASN A 92 -32.75 15.26 14.64
CA ASN A 92 -31.65 14.43 15.08
C ASN A 92 -31.91 12.91 14.91
N ARG A 93 -31.14 12.23 14.05
CA ARG A 93 -31.02 10.77 14.06
C ARG A 93 -29.66 10.36 14.63
N ARG A 94 -29.70 9.92 15.89
CA ARG A 94 -28.62 9.23 16.61
C ARG A 94 -28.29 7.92 15.90
N LEU A 95 -27.01 7.68 15.60
CA LEU A 95 -26.51 6.41 15.11
C LEU A 95 -25.50 5.86 16.13
N SER A 96 -25.80 4.68 16.67
CA SER A 96 -25.08 4.01 17.76
C SER A 96 -23.73 3.45 17.29
N SER A 97 -22.67 3.81 18.00
CA SER A 97 -21.31 3.30 17.82
C SER A 97 -21.14 2.00 18.60
N GLY A 98 -21.10 0.87 17.89
CA GLY A 98 -20.66 -0.42 18.44
C GLY A 98 -19.14 -0.46 18.57
N LEU A 99 -18.69 -0.58 19.81
CA LEU A 99 -17.29 -0.73 20.24
C LEU A 99 -16.78 -2.12 19.82
N VAL A 100 -15.80 -2.18 18.91
CA VAL A 100 -15.12 -3.44 18.54
C VAL A 100 -13.71 -3.46 19.13
N THR A 101 -13.53 -4.42 20.01
CA THR A 101 -12.32 -4.80 20.74
C THR A 101 -11.11 -5.01 19.83
N MET A 102 -10.03 -4.27 20.09
CA MET A 102 -8.71 -4.49 19.51
C MET A 102 -7.92 -5.47 20.39
N THR A 103 -7.69 -6.69 19.91
CA THR A 103 -6.56 -7.51 20.40
C THR A 103 -5.83 -8.21 19.25
N SER A 104 -4.51 -7.98 19.27
CA SER A 104 -3.36 -8.77 18.80
C SER A 104 -3.51 -9.84 17.70
N ASN A 105 -2.66 -9.74 16.66
CA ASN A 105 -1.65 -10.77 16.31
C ASN A 105 -1.04 -10.50 14.92
N ILE A 106 0.26 -10.22 14.91
CA ILE A 106 1.09 -9.94 13.72
C ILE A 106 1.17 -11.17 12.78
N THR A 107 0.86 -12.38 13.27
CA THR A 107 0.81 -13.62 12.48
C THR A 107 -0.44 -13.75 11.59
N GLY A 108 -1.46 -12.91 11.81
CA GLY A 108 -2.70 -12.92 11.01
C GLY A 108 -2.62 -12.15 9.69
N PHE A 109 -1.51 -11.47 9.39
CA PHE A 109 -1.41 -10.56 8.24
C PHE A 109 -1.30 -11.30 6.89
N ILE A 110 -0.75 -12.53 6.87
CA ILE A 110 -0.64 -13.34 5.66
C ILE A 110 -1.91 -14.20 5.45
N ALA A 111 -2.48 -14.77 6.52
CA ALA A 111 -3.71 -15.58 6.42
C ALA A 111 -4.98 -14.74 6.16
N ARG A 112 -5.05 -13.48 6.64
CA ARG A 112 -6.17 -12.58 6.34
C ARG A 112 -6.08 -11.88 4.98
N GLY A 113 -4.97 -12.03 4.25
CA GLY A 113 -4.85 -11.53 2.88
C GLY A 113 -5.73 -12.27 1.87
N LEU A 114 -6.20 -13.48 2.21
CA LEU A 114 -7.02 -14.32 1.33
C LEU A 114 -8.51 -14.35 1.71
N SER A 115 -8.92 -13.85 2.88
CA SER A 115 -10.34 -13.60 3.20
C SER A 115 -10.75 -12.21 2.70
N LEU A 116 -11.03 -12.14 1.40
CA LEU A 116 -11.72 -11.01 0.76
C LEU A 116 -13.22 -11.03 1.07
N ASP A 117 -13.61 -11.15 2.34
CA ASP A 117 -15.01 -11.11 2.71
C ASP A 117 -15.44 -9.71 3.18
N GLY A 118 -16.16 -9.04 2.29
CA GLY A 118 -17.43 -8.40 2.65
C GLY A 118 -17.44 -7.04 3.35
N SER A 119 -16.35 -6.52 3.90
CA SER A 119 -16.43 -5.19 4.54
C SER A 119 -16.31 -4.07 3.51
N SER A 120 -17.47 -3.49 3.18
CA SER A 120 -17.69 -2.35 2.28
C SER A 120 -17.14 -1.03 2.84
N GLY A 121 -15.92 -1.05 3.37
CA GLY A 121 -15.22 0.11 3.88
C GLY A 121 -14.52 0.85 2.74
N ILE A 122 -15.08 2.00 2.37
CA ILE A 122 -14.49 3.07 1.54
C ILE A 122 -13.00 2.82 1.24
N SER A 123 -12.70 2.29 0.05
CA SER A 123 -11.31 2.10 -0.38
C SER A 123 -10.63 3.46 -0.44
N THR A 124 -9.83 3.77 0.58
CA THR A 124 -9.23 5.10 0.68
C THR A 124 -8.24 5.30 -0.47
N PRO A 125 -8.16 6.51 -1.07
CA PRO A 125 -7.19 6.83 -2.12
C PRO A 125 -5.72 6.63 -1.69
N ARG A 126 -5.48 6.39 -0.40
CA ARG A 126 -4.18 6.00 0.18
C ARG A 126 -3.84 4.54 -0.11
N ALA A 127 -4.78 3.61 0.07
CA ALA A 127 -4.57 2.18 -0.22
C ALA A 127 -4.11 1.96 -1.66
N ARG A 128 -4.71 2.70 -2.62
CA ARG A 128 -4.31 2.69 -4.04
C ARG A 128 -2.84 3.10 -4.24
N GLN A 129 -2.41 4.15 -3.56
CA GLN A 129 -1.04 4.66 -3.71
C GLN A 129 -0.05 3.63 -3.19
N VAL A 130 -0.34 3.01 -2.04
CA VAL A 130 0.49 1.96 -1.45
C VAL A 130 0.56 0.73 -2.37
N ALA A 131 -0.58 0.24 -2.88
CA ALA A 131 -0.60 -0.90 -3.79
C ALA A 131 0.19 -0.62 -5.08
N SER A 132 0.03 0.56 -5.67
CA SER A 132 0.77 0.95 -6.87
C SER A 132 2.27 1.11 -6.61
N GLN A 133 2.68 1.57 -5.42
CA GLN A 133 4.09 1.59 -5.03
C GLN A 133 4.65 0.17 -4.90
N ALA A 134 3.93 -0.73 -4.24
CA ALA A 134 4.36 -2.13 -4.08
C ALA A 134 4.60 -2.82 -5.44
N VAL A 135 3.68 -2.65 -6.39
CA VAL A 135 3.83 -3.21 -7.75
C VAL A 135 5.08 -2.65 -8.44
N LEU A 136 5.34 -1.34 -8.34
CA LEU A 136 6.53 -0.74 -8.93
C LEU A 136 7.83 -1.27 -8.29
N TYR A 137 7.85 -1.47 -6.97
CA TYR A 137 9.00 -2.07 -6.28
C TYR A 137 9.29 -3.47 -6.78
N VAL A 138 8.25 -4.29 -6.94
CA VAL A 138 8.43 -5.64 -7.47
C VAL A 138 8.90 -5.62 -8.91
N LEU A 139 8.32 -4.80 -9.78
CA LEU A 139 8.79 -4.67 -11.16
C LEU A 139 10.25 -4.22 -11.25
N ALA A 140 10.66 -3.24 -10.44
CA ALA A 140 12.06 -2.79 -10.38
C ALA A 140 13.00 -3.92 -9.93
N PHE A 141 12.58 -4.66 -8.90
CA PHE A 141 13.34 -5.81 -8.40
C PHE A 141 13.51 -6.89 -9.48
N TYR A 142 12.42 -7.27 -10.16
CA TYR A 142 12.45 -8.23 -11.27
C TYR A 142 13.38 -7.78 -12.40
N LEU A 143 13.30 -6.50 -12.79
CA LEU A 143 14.14 -5.95 -13.86
C LEU A 143 15.63 -6.08 -13.53
N THR A 144 16.02 -5.79 -12.29
CA THR A 144 17.42 -5.92 -11.87
C THR A 144 17.87 -7.37 -11.69
N TYR A 145 17.00 -8.22 -11.14
CA TYR A 145 17.33 -9.61 -10.85
C TYR A 145 17.36 -10.50 -12.10
N PHE A 146 16.62 -10.12 -13.14
CA PHE A 146 16.58 -10.83 -14.42
C PHE A 146 17.98 -10.93 -15.05
N PHE A 147 18.72 -9.82 -15.12
CA PHE A 147 20.07 -9.82 -15.71
C PHE A 147 21.07 -10.60 -14.85
N SER A 148 20.97 -10.49 -13.52
CA SER A 148 21.82 -11.29 -12.62
C SER A 148 21.58 -12.77 -12.79
N SER A 149 20.31 -13.16 -12.90
CA SER A 149 19.94 -14.55 -13.12
C SER A 149 20.39 -15.06 -14.48
N THR A 150 20.23 -14.27 -15.53
CA THR A 150 20.70 -14.60 -16.89
C THR A 150 22.21 -14.83 -16.90
N ASN A 151 22.99 -13.94 -16.28
CA ASN A 151 24.44 -14.10 -16.14
C ASN A 151 24.82 -15.40 -15.38
N ARG A 152 24.04 -15.76 -14.34
CA ARG A 152 24.25 -17.01 -13.61
C ARG A 152 23.89 -18.24 -14.44
N ILE A 153 22.84 -18.16 -15.26
CA ILE A 153 22.47 -19.24 -16.19
C ILE A 153 23.60 -19.47 -17.19
N TYR A 154 24.12 -18.42 -17.83
CA TYR A 154 25.25 -18.51 -18.76
C TYR A 154 26.50 -19.11 -18.10
N GLN A 155 26.89 -18.60 -16.94
CA GLN A 155 28.04 -19.14 -16.20
C GLN A 155 27.88 -20.64 -15.88
N GLN A 156 26.64 -21.10 -15.75
CA GLN A 156 26.34 -22.45 -15.35
C GLN A 156 26.19 -23.41 -16.55
N VAL A 157 25.78 -22.91 -17.73
CA VAL A 157 25.66 -23.72 -18.96
C VAL A 157 26.99 -23.79 -19.71
N ASP A 158 27.64 -22.64 -19.92
CA ASP A 158 28.82 -22.55 -20.79
C ASP A 158 30.13 -22.52 -19.99
N GLY A 159 30.06 -22.51 -18.66
CA GLY A 159 31.21 -22.33 -17.75
C GLY A 159 31.81 -20.91 -17.77
N GLN A 160 31.63 -20.17 -18.86
CA GLN A 160 32.06 -18.80 -19.08
C GLN A 160 30.87 -17.94 -19.48
N SER A 161 30.70 -16.79 -18.82
CA SER A 161 29.69 -15.81 -19.24
C SER A 161 30.30 -14.81 -20.25
N PRO A 162 29.63 -14.55 -21.39
CA PRO A 162 30.13 -13.61 -22.38
C PRO A 162 30.23 -12.19 -21.80
N PHE A 163 31.19 -11.42 -22.30
CA PHE A 163 31.52 -10.09 -21.77
C PHE A 163 30.29 -9.17 -21.66
N TRP A 164 29.45 -9.12 -22.71
CA TRP A 164 28.27 -8.27 -22.74
C TRP A 164 27.25 -8.58 -21.64
N VAL A 165 27.07 -9.85 -21.30
CA VAL A 165 26.16 -10.26 -20.22
C VAL A 165 26.71 -9.85 -18.85
N LYS A 166 28.04 -9.97 -18.65
CA LYS A 166 28.72 -9.47 -17.46
C LYS A 166 28.58 -7.94 -17.34
N LEU A 167 28.76 -7.21 -18.44
CA LEU A 167 28.64 -5.76 -18.49
C LEU A 167 27.23 -5.29 -18.13
N ILE A 168 26.19 -5.90 -18.73
CA ILE A 168 24.79 -5.59 -18.40
C ILE A 168 24.49 -5.89 -16.94
N HIS A 169 24.92 -7.06 -16.44
CA HIS A 169 24.76 -7.40 -15.02
C HIS A 169 25.43 -6.38 -14.09
N ALA A 170 26.69 -6.04 -14.35
CA ALA A 170 27.44 -5.06 -13.56
C ALA A 170 26.81 -3.66 -13.61
N THR A 171 26.21 -3.30 -14.74
CA THR A 171 25.49 -2.02 -14.90
C THR A 171 24.17 -2.02 -14.13
N PHE A 172 23.36 -3.08 -14.20
CA PHE A 172 22.03 -3.11 -13.59
C PHE A 172 22.04 -3.39 -12.08
N GLN A 173 23.12 -3.95 -11.54
CA GLN A 173 23.27 -4.21 -10.12
C GLN A 173 23.15 -2.93 -9.24
N PRO A 174 23.86 -1.81 -9.53
CA PRO A 174 23.66 -0.55 -8.82
C PRO A 174 22.31 0.12 -9.12
N LEU A 175 21.71 -0.13 -10.29
CA LEU A 175 20.41 0.46 -10.66
C LEU A 175 19.25 0.03 -9.74
N GLN A 176 19.40 -1.06 -8.97
CA GLN A 176 18.40 -1.47 -7.98
C GLN A 176 18.12 -0.35 -6.97
N GLY A 177 19.18 0.27 -6.44
CA GLY A 177 19.06 1.42 -5.53
C GLY A 177 18.45 2.63 -6.23
N THR A 178 18.83 2.87 -7.48
CA THR A 178 18.32 3.97 -8.30
C THR A 178 16.81 3.84 -8.56
N PHE A 179 16.31 2.66 -8.90
CA PHE A 179 14.88 2.45 -9.07
C PHE A 179 14.10 2.61 -7.77
N ASN A 180 14.62 2.09 -6.66
CA ASN A 180 14.01 2.30 -5.34
C ASN A 180 13.90 3.79 -5.00
N PHE A 181 14.95 4.57 -5.29
CA PHE A 181 14.95 6.02 -5.12
C PHE A 181 13.86 6.70 -5.97
N PHE A 182 13.71 6.34 -7.25
CA PHE A 182 12.64 6.88 -8.09
C PHE A 182 11.24 6.54 -7.57
N ILE A 183 11.02 5.30 -7.13
CA ILE A 183 9.73 4.85 -6.57
C ILE A 183 9.41 5.61 -5.29
N TYR A 184 10.41 5.86 -4.43
CA TYR A 184 10.25 6.65 -3.21
C TYR A 184 9.89 8.11 -3.51
N ARG A 185 10.42 8.71 -4.59
CA ARG A 185 10.09 10.10 -4.98
C ARG A 185 8.74 10.26 -5.66
N ARG A 186 8.15 9.17 -6.19
CA ARG A 186 6.88 9.19 -6.94
C ARG A 186 5.72 9.90 -6.20
N PRO A 187 5.44 9.69 -4.90
CA PRO A 187 4.35 10.38 -4.21
C PRO A 187 4.52 11.90 -4.16
N VAL A 188 5.75 12.37 -4.02
CA VAL A 188 6.09 13.80 -4.01
C VAL A 188 5.82 14.40 -5.38
N TYR A 189 6.31 13.72 -6.43
CA TYR A 189 6.07 14.10 -7.82
C TYR A 189 4.56 14.17 -8.14
N LEU A 190 3.79 13.15 -7.76
CA LEU A 190 2.34 13.12 -7.99
C LEU A 190 1.60 14.22 -7.23
N ARG A 191 2.10 14.63 -6.06
CA ARG A 191 1.51 15.76 -5.30
C ARG A 191 1.73 17.08 -6.03
N ILE A 192 2.95 17.35 -6.49
CA ILE A 192 3.28 18.56 -7.25
C ILE A 192 2.40 18.66 -8.50
N ARG A 193 2.26 17.55 -9.24
CA ARG A 193 1.46 17.53 -10.48
C ARG A 193 -0.05 17.67 -10.25
N ARG A 194 -0.55 17.39 -9.05
CA ARG A 194 -1.95 17.66 -8.68
C ARG A 194 -2.18 19.13 -8.32
N THR A 195 -1.18 19.79 -7.74
CA THR A 195 -1.27 21.21 -7.39
C THR A 195 -1.11 22.09 -8.62
N ASP A 196 -0.15 21.77 -9.49
CA ASP A 196 0.21 22.57 -10.66
C ASP A 196 0.19 21.69 -11.93
N PRO A 197 -0.98 21.45 -12.56
CA PRO A 197 -1.10 20.54 -13.71
C PRO A 197 -0.40 21.05 -14.98
N ASP A 198 -0.21 22.36 -15.11
CA ASP A 198 0.38 23.01 -16.29
C ASP A 198 1.92 22.95 -16.31
N LEU A 199 2.55 22.44 -15.24
CA LEU A 199 4.00 22.29 -15.19
C LEU A 199 4.49 21.19 -16.15
N SER A 200 5.53 21.51 -16.92
CA SER A 200 6.22 20.52 -17.74
C SER A 200 6.85 19.40 -16.90
N LEU A 201 6.92 18.19 -17.47
CA LEU A 201 7.41 16.98 -16.78
C LEU A 201 8.76 17.21 -16.08
N MET A 202 9.71 17.82 -16.80
CA MET A 202 11.06 18.07 -16.30
C MET A 202 11.09 19.10 -15.17
N ARG A 203 10.23 20.13 -15.20
CA ARG A 203 10.13 21.13 -14.12
C ARG A 203 9.53 20.50 -12.86
N ALA A 204 8.47 19.70 -13.01
CA ALA A 204 7.88 18.95 -11.91
C ALA A 204 8.87 17.95 -11.31
N LEU A 205 9.67 17.28 -12.15
CA LEU A 205 10.71 16.34 -11.73
C LEU A 205 11.86 17.06 -11.01
N LYS A 206 12.38 18.15 -11.56
CA LYS A 206 13.42 18.99 -10.93
C LYS A 206 12.96 19.53 -9.58
N ARG A 207 11.71 20.01 -9.49
CA ARG A 207 11.09 20.47 -8.23
C ARG A 207 10.89 19.34 -7.24
N ALA A 208 10.53 18.14 -7.72
CA ALA A 208 10.45 16.96 -6.88
C ALA A 208 11.81 16.52 -6.35
N PHE A 209 12.90 16.72 -7.12
CA PHE A 209 14.26 16.37 -6.72
C PHE A 209 14.94 17.40 -5.84
N HIS A 210 14.62 18.68 -6.01
CA HIS A 210 15.13 19.74 -5.15
C HIS A 210 14.66 19.48 -3.71
N PHE A 211 15.58 19.03 -2.87
CA PHE A 211 15.30 18.74 -1.47
C PHE A 211 15.05 20.07 -0.77
N SER A 212 13.79 20.44 -0.56
CA SER A 212 13.46 21.53 0.36
C SER A 212 13.59 20.98 1.78
N PRO A 213 14.60 21.42 2.57
CA PRO A 213 14.84 20.92 3.92
C PRO A 213 13.69 21.23 4.90
N THR A 214 12.76 22.09 4.51
CA THR A 214 11.68 22.63 5.36
C THR A 214 10.38 21.82 5.28
N HIS A 215 10.45 20.51 5.09
CA HIS A 215 9.28 19.67 4.91
C HIS A 215 8.48 19.53 6.26
N LYS A 216 7.62 20.53 6.54
CA LYS A 216 6.59 20.60 7.63
C LYS A 216 5.73 19.34 7.81
N TRP A 217 5.81 18.38 6.90
CA TRP A 217 5.04 17.14 6.83
C TRP A 217 5.58 16.04 7.75
N MET A 218 6.76 16.25 8.36
CA MET A 218 7.21 15.48 9.53
C MET A 218 6.66 16.02 10.84
N GLN A 219 6.06 17.23 10.86
CA GLN A 219 5.32 17.61 12.05
C GLN A 219 4.13 16.66 12.16
N PRO A 220 4.00 15.90 13.26
CA PRO A 220 2.79 15.16 13.54
C PRO A 220 1.64 16.12 13.31
N ARG A 221 0.62 15.71 12.52
CA ARG A 221 -0.62 16.49 12.54
C ARG A 221 -0.99 16.57 14.01
N ALA A 222 -1.06 17.78 14.55
CA ALA A 222 -1.65 17.98 15.86
C ALA A 222 -2.96 17.18 15.85
N PRO A 223 -3.22 16.35 16.88
CA PRO A 223 -4.48 15.65 16.96
C PRO A 223 -5.59 16.66 16.67
N PRO A 224 -6.63 16.29 15.90
CA PRO A 224 -7.77 17.18 15.72
C PRO A 224 -8.10 17.71 17.10
N GLN A 225 -8.04 19.04 17.29
CA GLN A 225 -8.57 19.62 18.50
C GLN A 225 -10.06 19.30 18.43
N GLU A 226 -10.45 18.17 19.02
CA GLU A 226 -11.84 17.88 19.23
C GLU A 226 -12.38 19.06 20.01
N PRO A 227 -13.51 19.66 19.61
CA PRO A 227 -14.21 20.62 20.43
C PRO A 227 -14.81 19.88 21.64
N VAL A 228 -13.95 19.40 22.55
CA VAL A 228 -14.38 18.74 23.80
C VAL A 228 -14.80 19.78 24.85
N ALA A 229 -14.47 21.06 24.65
CA ALA A 229 -14.76 22.11 25.62
C ALA A 229 -16.26 22.48 25.69
N ASP A 230 -17.01 22.41 24.58
CA ASP A 230 -18.37 22.98 24.57
C ASP A 230 -19.47 21.97 24.95
N LEU A 231 -19.25 20.67 24.75
CA LEU A 231 -20.28 19.65 25.05
C LEU A 231 -20.35 19.29 26.53
N TYR A 232 -19.22 19.34 27.26
CA TYR A 232 -19.25 19.17 28.72
C TYR A 232 -19.76 20.43 29.42
N GLY A 233 -19.49 21.64 28.91
CA GLY A 233 -19.98 22.90 29.50
C GLY A 233 -21.51 23.04 29.48
N GLN A 234 -22.19 22.58 28.41
CA GLN A 234 -23.65 22.64 28.34
C GLN A 234 -24.36 21.63 29.26
N GLN A 235 -23.73 20.50 29.58
CA GLN A 235 -24.37 19.45 30.37
C GLN A 235 -24.38 19.76 31.88
N TYR A 236 -23.46 20.61 32.37
CA TYR A 236 -23.48 21.08 33.76
C TYR A 236 -24.35 22.33 33.99
N ALA A 237 -24.68 23.09 32.94
CA ALA A 237 -25.56 24.25 33.04
C ALA A 237 -27.05 23.90 33.09
N ALA A 238 -27.43 22.67 32.70
CA ALA A 238 -28.84 22.24 32.65
C ALA A 238 -29.34 21.60 33.96
N THR A 239 -28.47 21.26 34.90
CA THR A 239 -28.84 20.54 36.13
C THR A 239 -29.02 21.43 37.36
N THR A 240 -28.69 22.73 37.30
CA THR A 240 -28.77 23.63 38.48
C THR A 240 -30.11 24.36 38.64
N ASN A 241 -31.11 24.13 37.77
CA ASN A 241 -32.39 24.85 37.84
C ASN A 241 -33.57 24.06 38.44
N ASN A 242 -33.38 22.84 38.97
CA ASN A 242 -34.50 22.01 39.45
C ASN A 242 -34.57 21.77 40.96
N ASP A 243 -33.62 22.27 41.76
CA ASP A 243 -33.56 21.93 43.20
C ASP A 243 -34.26 22.94 44.14
N THR A 244 -35.05 23.89 43.64
CA THR A 244 -35.68 24.93 44.48
C THR A 244 -37.15 24.71 44.87
N ASN A 245 -37.76 23.54 44.60
CA ASN A 245 -39.22 23.40 44.76
C ASN A 245 -39.71 22.26 45.67
N ASP A 246 -38.98 21.89 46.72
CA ASP A 246 -39.36 20.79 47.63
C ASP A 246 -39.75 21.24 49.07
N ASN A 247 -40.15 22.49 49.26
CA ASN A 247 -40.54 23.04 50.57
C ASN A 247 -42.03 22.82 50.97
N ASN A 248 -42.79 22.00 50.25
CA ASN A 248 -44.24 21.82 50.48
C ASN A 248 -44.66 20.38 50.81
N ARG A 249 -43.89 19.65 51.61
CA ARG A 249 -44.30 18.33 52.12
C ARG A 249 -44.85 18.45 53.56
N PRO A 250 -46.14 18.14 53.82
CA PRO A 250 -46.70 18.19 55.16
C PRO A 250 -46.15 17.07 56.06
N PRO A 251 -46.08 17.28 57.38
CA PRO A 251 -45.57 16.29 58.32
C PRO A 251 -46.51 15.09 58.44
N VAL A 252 -45.93 13.90 58.29
CA VAL A 252 -46.61 12.62 58.52
C VAL A 252 -46.79 12.44 60.03
N VAL A 253 -48.04 12.51 60.49
CA VAL A 253 -48.42 12.22 61.88
C VAL A 253 -48.47 10.70 62.04
N HIS A 254 -47.58 10.14 62.84
CA HIS A 254 -47.68 8.75 63.31
C HIS A 254 -48.57 8.71 64.55
N SER A 255 -49.68 7.99 64.46
CA SER A 255 -50.56 7.64 65.57
C SER A 255 -50.14 6.29 66.14
N SER A 256 -49.94 6.23 67.45
CA SER A 256 -49.76 5.02 68.27
C SER A 256 -50.98 4.82 69.15
#